data_AF-A0A552G477-F1
#
_entry.id   AF-A0A552G477-F1
#
_cell.length_a   1.000
_cell.length_b   1.000
_cell.length_c   1.000
_cell.angle_alpha   90.00
_cell.angle_beta   90.00
_cell.angle_gamma   90.00
#
_symmetry.space_group_name_H-M   'P 1'
#
loop_
_entity.id
_entity.type
_entity.pdbx_description
1 polymer ?
#
loop_
_entity_poly.entity_id
_entity_poly.type
_entity_poly.pdbx_seq_one_letter_code
_entity_poly.pdbx_strand_id
1 'polypeptide(L)'
;MTNKLPIDSLVNTWNSLTGEVMKRLPIDQLTNTVLQWFSVSDSQVAEILEKVRQELPTTEALLIGKPQTGKSSIIRGITGVSAEIVGQGFRPHTQNTQRYTYPAEDLPLLIFTDTVGLGDAYQHTDTVIAELLADLAENTGRAQVFIVTVKINDFATDSLLEITKQLRQKYPKIPCLLAVTCLHQLYPPNTADHPPYPPDCEDINRTYQEIKETFKDLYDNSVLIDFTLEEDGYNPVFYGLEAFRDNLADLLPKAEANTIHQLLDRETSNKLGNLYRDVARRYMLAFSVIAATLAAIPLPLATMPVLTALQVSMVGVLGKLYGQVLTPSQAGGVVSAIAGGFLAQAIGRELVKFIPGFGSVIAASWSAAYTWALGEGACVYFGDLMGGKKPDPKRIQRVMKEAFSAAQERFKNVATGGDN
;
A
#
# COMPACT_ATOMS: atom_id res chain seq x y z
N MET A 1 -60.07 5.00 -7.76
CA MET A 1 -59.37 6.27 -7.99
C MET A 1 -57.89 5.99 -8.11
N THR A 2 -57.34 6.41 -9.23
CA THR A 2 -56.03 6.17 -9.80
C THR A 2 -54.94 7.06 -9.20
N ASN A 3 -53.71 6.54 -9.08
CA ASN A 3 -52.52 7.14 -9.69
C ASN A 3 -51.31 6.21 -9.55
N LYS A 4 -51.07 5.38 -10.58
CA LYS A 4 -49.73 4.85 -10.87
C LYS A 4 -49.11 5.80 -11.89
N LEU A 5 -48.01 6.45 -11.53
CA LEU A 5 -47.20 7.26 -12.44
C LEU A 5 -46.54 6.39 -13.53
N PRO A 6 -46.41 6.88 -14.77
CA PRO A 6 -46.06 6.04 -15.93
C PRO A 6 -44.54 5.93 -16.11
N ILE A 7 -43.93 4.93 -15.48
CA ILE A 7 -42.51 4.60 -15.69
C ILE A 7 -42.31 4.00 -17.09
N ASP A 8 -43.31 3.29 -17.61
CA ASP A 8 -43.26 2.63 -18.93
C ASP A 8 -43.28 3.62 -20.11
N SER A 9 -43.84 4.82 -19.94
CA SER A 9 -43.83 5.82 -21.01
C SER A 9 -42.45 6.49 -21.15
N LEU A 10 -41.71 6.70 -20.06
CA LEU A 10 -40.36 7.27 -20.09
C LEU A 10 -39.34 6.32 -20.72
N VAL A 11 -39.44 5.02 -20.43
CA VAL A 11 -38.57 3.99 -21.03
C VAL A 11 -38.81 3.86 -22.54
N ASN A 12 -40.06 3.93 -22.98
CA ASN A 12 -40.39 3.83 -24.41
C ASN A 12 -40.00 5.11 -25.19
N THR A 13 -40.17 6.29 -24.59
CA THR A 13 -39.75 7.57 -25.21
C THR A 13 -38.22 7.67 -25.28
N TRP A 14 -37.52 7.12 -24.27
CA TRP A 14 -36.07 7.03 -24.25
C TRP A 14 -35.53 6.10 -25.33
N ASN A 15 -36.11 4.90 -25.49
CA ASN A 15 -35.70 3.93 -26.51
C ASN A 15 -35.86 4.48 -27.94
N SER A 16 -36.92 5.27 -28.21
CA SER A 16 -37.10 5.93 -29.51
C SER A 16 -36.08 7.07 -29.74
N LEU A 17 -35.76 7.84 -28.70
CA LEU A 17 -34.77 8.94 -28.79
C LEU A 17 -33.34 8.40 -28.93
N THR A 18 -32.98 7.31 -28.26
CA THR A 18 -31.64 6.70 -28.36
C THR A 18 -31.39 6.04 -29.71
N GLY A 19 -32.43 5.44 -30.32
CA GLY A 19 -32.31 4.79 -31.63
C GLY A 19 -32.08 5.77 -32.78
N GLU A 20 -32.54 7.01 -32.63
CA GLU A 20 -32.44 8.04 -33.66
C GLU A 20 -31.17 8.89 -33.51
N VAL A 21 -30.69 9.10 -32.27
CA VAL A 21 -29.40 9.77 -31.99
C VAL A 21 -28.21 8.88 -32.35
N MET A 22 -28.27 7.56 -32.11
CA MET A 22 -27.20 6.64 -32.52
C MET A 22 -27.05 6.51 -34.04
N LYS A 23 -28.12 6.72 -34.82
CA LYS A 23 -28.07 6.69 -36.30
C LYS A 23 -27.39 7.91 -36.92
N ARG A 24 -27.16 9.00 -36.16
CA ARG A 24 -26.58 10.26 -36.66
C ARG A 24 -25.16 10.53 -36.18
N LEU A 25 -24.57 9.66 -35.35
CA LEU A 25 -23.19 9.81 -34.90
C LEU A 25 -22.24 9.10 -35.88
N PRO A 26 -21.26 9.81 -36.48
CA PRO A 26 -20.28 9.18 -37.35
C PRO A 26 -19.42 8.21 -36.55
N ILE A 27 -19.63 6.92 -36.76
CA ILE A 27 -18.95 5.82 -36.05
C ILE A 27 -17.42 5.94 -36.21
N ASP A 28 -16.94 6.45 -37.35
CA ASP A 28 -15.52 6.66 -37.64
C ASP A 28 -14.85 7.79 -36.83
N GLN A 29 -15.62 8.80 -36.39
CA GLN A 29 -15.11 9.84 -35.49
C GLN A 29 -15.09 9.33 -34.04
N LEU A 30 -16.10 8.55 -33.66
CA LEU A 30 -16.16 7.90 -32.35
C LEU A 30 -15.01 6.90 -32.15
N THR A 31 -14.67 6.09 -33.14
CA THR A 31 -13.55 5.13 -33.06
C THR A 31 -12.21 5.84 -32.90
N ASN A 32 -11.95 6.90 -33.67
CA ASN A 32 -10.73 7.71 -33.55
C ASN A 32 -10.64 8.47 -32.21
N THR A 33 -11.77 8.99 -31.71
CA THR A 33 -11.83 9.67 -30.41
C THR A 33 -11.59 8.69 -29.25
N VAL A 34 -12.17 7.49 -29.34
CA VAL A 34 -11.95 6.40 -28.37
C VAL A 34 -10.49 5.94 -28.38
N LEU A 35 -9.85 5.81 -29.56
CA LEU A 35 -8.43 5.45 -29.66
C LEU A 35 -7.50 6.49 -29.00
N GLN A 36 -7.81 7.79 -29.14
CA GLN A 36 -7.09 8.86 -28.46
C GLN A 36 -7.27 8.86 -26.94
N TRP A 37 -8.40 8.35 -26.41
CA TRP A 37 -8.56 8.18 -24.97
C TRP A 37 -7.65 7.09 -24.39
N PHE A 38 -7.23 6.13 -25.21
CA PHE A 38 -6.30 5.07 -24.82
C PHE A 38 -4.82 5.45 -25.00
N SER A 39 -4.50 6.60 -25.60
CA SER A 39 -3.15 7.15 -25.62
C SER A 39 -2.86 7.95 -24.35
N VAL A 40 -2.50 7.26 -23.28
CA VAL A 40 -2.12 7.86 -21.98
C VAL A 40 -0.63 8.23 -22.01
N SER A 41 -0.29 9.49 -21.69
CA SER A 41 1.10 9.94 -21.59
C SER A 41 1.67 9.72 -20.19
N ASP A 42 2.99 9.52 -20.09
CA ASP A 42 3.70 9.37 -18.80
C ASP A 42 3.48 10.60 -17.88
N SER A 43 3.40 11.79 -18.46
CA SER A 43 3.16 13.03 -17.71
C SER A 43 1.78 13.06 -17.02
N GLN A 44 0.74 12.54 -17.67
CA GLN A 44 -0.60 12.46 -17.08
C GLN A 44 -0.63 11.44 -15.94
N VAL A 45 0.07 10.30 -16.11
CA VAL A 45 0.21 9.30 -15.05
C VAL A 45 0.91 9.91 -13.84
N ALA A 46 1.99 10.67 -14.03
CA ALA A 46 2.72 11.31 -12.95
C ALA A 46 1.85 12.28 -12.14
N GLU A 47 1.09 13.17 -12.81
CA GLU A 47 0.19 14.13 -12.13
C GLU A 47 -0.89 13.40 -11.30
N ILE A 48 -1.42 12.30 -11.83
CA ILE A 48 -2.43 11.48 -11.13
C ILE A 48 -1.82 10.82 -9.89
N LEU A 49 -0.62 10.24 -10.01
CA LEU A 49 0.05 9.61 -8.89
C LEU A 49 0.40 10.62 -7.78
N GLU A 50 0.74 11.86 -8.14
CA GLU A 50 0.95 12.94 -7.18
C GLU A 50 -0.32 13.26 -6.39
N LYS A 51 -1.48 13.38 -7.05
CA LYS A 51 -2.78 13.59 -6.37
C LYS A 51 -3.14 12.43 -5.45
N VAL A 52 -2.93 11.19 -5.90
CA VAL A 52 -3.18 9.99 -5.08
C VAL A 52 -2.26 9.95 -3.86
N ARG A 53 -1.00 10.37 -4.00
CA ARG A 53 -0.04 10.44 -2.89
C ARG A 53 -0.49 11.39 -1.79
N GLN A 54 -1.13 12.51 -2.12
CA GLN A 54 -1.65 13.47 -1.14
C GLN A 54 -2.78 12.88 -0.27
N GLU A 55 -3.53 11.92 -0.80
CA GLU A 55 -4.64 11.25 -0.11
C GLU A 55 -4.20 10.01 0.70
N LEU A 56 -2.96 9.56 0.56
CA LEU A 56 -2.45 8.35 1.21
C LEU A 56 -1.39 8.71 2.28
N PRO A 57 -1.64 8.43 3.56
CA PRO A 57 -0.63 8.62 4.58
C PRO A 57 0.53 7.65 4.36
N THR A 58 1.74 8.17 4.24
CA THR A 58 2.99 7.40 4.19
C THR A 58 3.64 7.41 5.57
N THR A 59 3.97 6.23 6.09
CA THR A 59 4.79 6.10 7.30
C THR A 59 6.25 5.86 6.91
N GLU A 60 7.16 6.59 7.54
CA GLU A 60 8.60 6.42 7.37
C GLU A 60 9.18 5.76 8.64
N ALA A 61 9.75 4.57 8.47
CA ALA A 61 10.43 3.82 9.50
C ALA A 61 11.95 3.90 9.28
N LEU A 62 12.65 4.57 10.18
CA LEU A 62 14.11 4.64 10.16
C LEU A 62 14.67 3.47 10.97
N LEU A 63 15.29 2.51 10.29
CA LEU A 63 15.94 1.34 10.87
C LEU A 63 17.40 1.68 11.19
N ILE A 64 17.73 1.63 12.48
CA ILE A 64 19.05 2.01 12.99
C ILE A 64 19.67 0.80 13.69
N GLY A 65 20.87 0.41 13.30
CA GLY A 65 21.60 -0.66 13.97
C GLY A 65 22.76 -1.18 13.15
N LYS A 66 23.64 -1.96 13.79
CA LYS A 66 24.82 -2.53 13.13
C LYS A 66 24.49 -3.49 11.99
N PRO A 67 25.43 -3.75 11.06
CA PRO A 67 25.27 -4.82 10.09
C PRO A 67 24.81 -6.12 10.74
N GLN A 68 23.94 -6.84 10.03
CA GLN A 68 23.38 -8.14 10.44
C GLN A 68 22.49 -8.13 11.70
N THR A 69 22.10 -7.01 12.29
CA THR A 69 21.18 -6.96 13.46
C THR A 69 19.73 -7.32 13.17
N GLY A 70 19.40 -7.76 11.94
CA GLY A 70 18.04 -8.17 11.57
C GLY A 70 17.18 -7.08 10.94
N LYS A 71 17.74 -5.92 10.55
CA LYS A 71 17.00 -4.83 9.88
C LYS A 71 16.26 -5.29 8.62
N SER A 72 16.94 -6.02 7.72
CA SER A 72 16.30 -6.58 6.52
C SER A 72 15.25 -7.66 6.85
N SER A 73 15.47 -8.44 7.91
CA SER A 73 14.48 -9.42 8.39
C SER A 73 13.23 -8.73 8.94
N ILE A 74 13.36 -7.57 9.60
CA ILE A 74 12.22 -6.74 10.03
C ILE A 74 11.43 -6.26 8.83
N ILE A 75 12.07 -5.75 7.78
CA ILE A 75 11.38 -5.35 6.54
C ILE A 75 10.63 -6.53 5.94
N ARG A 76 11.26 -7.72 5.86
CA ARG A 76 10.59 -8.94 5.40
C ARG A 76 9.39 -9.31 6.29
N GLY A 77 9.57 -9.26 7.61
CA GLY A 77 8.51 -9.52 8.59
C GLY A 77 7.33 -8.58 8.39
N ILE A 78 7.62 -7.30 8.13
CA ILE A 78 6.60 -6.26 7.97
C ILE A 78 5.86 -6.35 6.63
N THR A 79 6.60 -6.60 5.56
CA THR A 79 6.08 -6.51 4.20
C THR A 79 5.58 -7.84 3.65
N GLY A 80 5.99 -8.97 4.26
CA GLY A 80 5.71 -10.32 3.76
C GLY A 80 6.41 -10.65 2.43
N VAL A 81 7.34 -9.80 1.99
CA VAL A 81 8.08 -9.93 0.73
C VAL A 81 9.34 -10.78 0.95
N SER A 82 9.73 -11.60 -0.02
CA SER A 82 10.91 -12.47 0.13
C SER A 82 12.21 -11.68 0.35
N ALA A 83 13.20 -12.32 0.96
CA ALA A 83 14.50 -11.70 1.25
C ALA A 83 15.20 -11.19 -0.03
N GLU A 84 15.06 -11.91 -1.14
CA GLU A 84 15.61 -11.53 -2.44
C GLU A 84 15.00 -10.23 -2.98
N ILE A 85 13.67 -10.10 -2.93
CA ILE A 85 12.98 -8.90 -3.43
C ILE A 85 13.29 -7.70 -2.53
N VAL A 86 13.35 -7.89 -1.21
CA VAL A 86 13.79 -6.83 -0.28
C VAL A 86 15.22 -6.40 -0.61
N GLY A 87 16.15 -7.35 -0.78
CA GLY A 87 17.54 -7.08 -1.11
C GLY A 87 17.73 -6.32 -2.43
N GLN A 88 17.00 -6.71 -3.49
CA GLN A 88 17.03 -6.03 -4.79
C GLN A 88 16.28 -4.68 -4.78
N GLY A 89 15.40 -4.46 -3.82
CA GLY A 89 14.57 -3.27 -3.72
C GLY A 89 15.25 -2.08 -3.05
N PHE A 90 16.36 -2.29 -2.33
CA PHE A 90 17.11 -1.19 -1.75
C PHE A 90 17.72 -0.30 -2.83
N ARG A 91 17.61 1.01 -2.61
CA ARG A 91 18.23 2.05 -3.43
C ARG A 91 19.14 2.92 -2.56
N PRO A 92 20.36 3.24 -3.00
CA PRO A 92 21.19 4.22 -2.32
C PRO A 92 20.45 5.55 -2.16
N HIS A 93 20.45 6.10 -0.95
CA HIS A 93 19.80 7.38 -0.63
C HIS A 93 20.84 8.45 -0.26
N THR A 94 21.74 8.13 0.66
CA THR A 94 22.94 8.94 0.94
C THR A 94 24.20 8.06 0.84
N GLN A 95 25.36 8.60 1.21
CA GLN A 95 26.59 7.80 1.29
C GLN A 95 26.43 6.65 2.30
N ASN A 96 25.71 6.87 3.40
CA ASN A 96 25.58 5.91 4.49
C ASN A 96 24.16 5.37 4.71
N THR A 97 23.20 5.68 3.84
CA THR A 97 21.83 5.19 3.96
C THR A 97 21.29 4.63 2.65
N GLN A 98 20.43 3.62 2.78
CA GLN A 98 19.67 3.05 1.68
C GLN A 98 18.18 3.09 2.01
N ARG A 99 17.33 3.25 1.00
CA ARG A 99 15.88 3.26 1.17
C ARG A 99 15.24 2.07 0.48
N TYR A 100 14.25 1.50 1.15
CA TYR A 100 13.32 0.54 0.59
C TYR A 100 11.91 1.08 0.71
N THR A 101 11.25 1.32 -0.41
CA THR A 101 9.87 1.81 -0.46
C THR A 101 8.93 0.65 -0.70
N TYR A 102 8.02 0.42 0.23
CA TYR A 102 6.99 -0.60 0.10
C TYR A 102 5.63 0.04 -0.16
N PRO A 103 4.83 -0.50 -1.09
CA PRO A 103 5.18 -1.51 -2.09
C PRO A 103 5.91 -0.94 -3.32
N ALA A 104 5.84 0.38 -3.56
CA ALA A 104 6.40 1.02 -4.74
C ALA A 104 6.88 2.45 -4.46
N GLU A 105 7.88 2.92 -5.22
CA GLU A 105 8.47 4.26 -5.08
C GLU A 105 7.47 5.40 -5.38
N ASP A 106 6.58 5.19 -6.35
CA ASP A 106 5.64 6.23 -6.78
C ASP A 106 4.55 6.50 -5.72
N LEU A 107 4.15 5.46 -4.98
CA LEU A 107 3.09 5.51 -3.97
C LEU A 107 3.46 4.67 -2.74
N PRO A 108 4.45 5.09 -1.94
CA PRO A 108 4.90 4.33 -0.80
C PRO A 108 3.88 4.38 0.34
N LEU A 109 3.58 3.23 0.93
CA LEU A 109 2.90 3.14 2.21
C LEU A 109 3.89 3.17 3.37
N LEU A 110 4.98 2.42 3.21
CA LEU A 110 6.07 2.37 4.16
C LEU A 110 7.37 2.72 3.45
N ILE A 111 8.14 3.63 4.04
CA ILE A 111 9.51 3.92 3.61
C ILE A 111 10.42 3.43 4.71
N PHE A 112 11.30 2.50 4.39
CA PHE A 112 12.33 2.03 5.30
C PHE A 112 13.64 2.69 4.92
N THR A 113 14.18 3.50 5.82
CA THR A 113 15.53 4.02 5.68
C THR A 113 16.46 3.16 6.52
N ASP A 114 17.42 2.50 5.90
CA ASP A 114 18.38 1.63 6.55
C ASP A 114 19.75 2.30 6.63
N THR A 115 20.34 2.35 7.83
CA THR A 115 21.72 2.82 8.03
C THR A 115 22.72 1.73 7.66
N VAL A 116 23.51 1.95 6.62
CA VAL A 116 24.59 1.05 6.23
C VAL A 116 25.78 1.29 7.17
N GLY A 117 26.34 0.23 7.76
CA GLY A 117 27.72 0.29 8.27
C GLY A 117 27.95 0.85 9.69
N LEU A 118 26.96 0.85 10.59
CA LEU A 118 27.20 1.24 12.00
C LEU A 118 28.20 0.35 12.77
N GLY A 119 28.69 -0.73 12.15
CA GLY A 119 29.62 -1.69 12.77
C GLY A 119 31.10 -1.35 12.62
N ASP A 120 31.49 -0.57 11.61
CA ASP A 120 32.91 -0.42 11.24
C ASP A 120 33.53 0.95 11.59
N ALA A 121 32.79 1.92 12.16
CA ALA A 121 33.33 3.28 12.25
C ALA A 121 32.81 4.16 13.39
N TYR A 122 33.60 4.22 14.47
CA TYR A 122 33.78 5.47 15.22
C TYR A 122 34.16 6.65 14.28
N GLN A 123 34.74 6.38 13.11
CA GLN A 123 35.18 7.38 12.13
C GLN A 123 34.07 8.02 11.28
N HIS A 124 32.84 7.48 11.28
CA HIS A 124 31.74 7.97 10.44
C HIS A 124 30.46 8.27 11.22
N THR A 125 30.48 8.17 12.54
CA THR A 125 29.28 8.36 13.38
C THR A 125 28.70 9.77 13.19
N ASP A 126 29.53 10.82 13.22
CA ASP A 126 29.09 12.20 13.00
C ASP A 126 28.48 12.41 11.61
N THR A 127 29.09 11.82 10.57
CA THR A 127 28.60 11.92 9.18
C THR A 127 27.25 11.22 9.03
N VAL A 128 27.11 10.01 9.58
CA VAL A 128 25.84 9.27 9.57
C VAL A 128 24.76 10.07 10.29
N ILE A 129 25.07 10.64 11.45
CA ILE A 129 24.13 11.47 12.21
C ILE A 129 23.73 12.70 11.38
N ALA A 130 24.70 13.41 10.79
CA ALA A 130 24.42 14.57 9.96
C ALA A 130 23.51 14.23 8.77
N GLU A 131 23.76 13.12 8.08
CA GLU A 131 22.93 12.64 6.98
C GLU A 131 21.51 12.30 7.45
N LEU A 132 21.36 11.54 8.54
CA LEU A 132 20.04 11.19 9.09
C LEU A 132 19.27 12.43 9.56
N LEU A 133 19.96 13.37 10.18
CA LEU A 133 19.34 14.60 10.66
C LEU A 133 18.88 15.52 9.52
N ALA A 134 19.65 15.59 8.44
CA ALA A 134 19.30 16.32 7.23
C ALA A 134 18.08 15.68 6.55
N ASP A 135 18.11 14.35 6.40
CA ASP A 135 17.03 13.59 5.78
C ASP A 135 15.68 13.75 6.52
N LEU A 136 15.72 13.63 7.85
CA LEU A 136 14.55 13.85 8.70
C LEU A 136 14.03 15.29 8.64
N ALA A 137 14.90 16.28 8.42
CA ALA A 137 14.51 17.69 8.33
C ALA A 137 13.76 18.02 7.04
N GLU A 138 14.03 17.29 5.95
CA GLU A 138 13.31 17.44 4.68
C GLU A 138 11.91 16.78 4.71
N ASN A 139 11.72 15.77 5.56
CA ASN A 139 10.52 14.92 5.58
C ASN A 139 9.50 15.27 6.69
N THR A 140 9.23 16.56 6.93
CA THR A 140 8.38 17.02 8.06
C THR A 140 6.88 16.69 7.99
N GLY A 141 6.39 16.14 6.87
CA GLY A 141 4.97 15.88 6.62
C GLY A 141 4.51 14.43 6.78
N ARG A 142 5.38 13.51 7.21
CA ARG A 142 5.08 12.07 7.30
C ARG A 142 5.08 11.60 8.75
N ALA A 143 4.30 10.57 9.05
CA ALA A 143 4.44 9.87 10.31
C ALA A 143 5.81 9.16 10.31
N GLN A 144 6.62 9.43 11.32
CA GLN A 144 7.98 8.91 11.43
C GLN A 144 8.10 8.05 12.69
N VAL A 145 8.89 6.98 12.61
CA VAL A 145 9.24 6.13 13.75
C VAL A 145 10.68 5.67 13.64
N PHE A 146 11.40 5.69 14.76
CA PHE A 146 12.72 5.09 14.88
C PHE A 146 12.58 3.64 15.33
N ILE A 147 13.28 2.74 14.65
CA ILE A 147 13.37 1.33 15.02
C ILE A 147 14.85 1.03 15.25
N VAL A 148 15.25 1.03 16.53
CA VAL A 148 16.62 0.75 16.95
C VAL A 148 16.75 -0.75 17.13
N THR A 149 17.69 -1.36 16.41
CA THR A 149 17.91 -2.82 16.36
C THR A 149 19.20 -3.20 17.06
N VAL A 150 19.10 -4.11 18.03
CA VAL A 150 20.24 -4.61 18.81
C VAL A 150 20.17 -6.14 18.83
N LYS A 151 21.24 -6.84 18.44
CA LYS A 151 21.29 -8.29 18.66
C LYS A 151 21.39 -8.58 20.14
N ILE A 152 20.72 -9.62 20.61
CA ILE A 152 20.72 -10.00 22.02
C ILE A 152 22.14 -10.25 22.57
N ASN A 153 23.11 -10.64 21.74
CA ASN A 153 24.50 -10.90 22.14
C ASN A 153 25.50 -9.82 21.71
N ASP A 154 25.04 -8.65 21.24
CA ASP A 154 25.91 -7.55 20.85
C ASP A 154 26.11 -6.58 22.02
N PHE A 155 27.32 -6.61 22.60
CA PHE A 155 27.69 -5.77 23.73
C PHE A 155 28.31 -4.42 23.33
N ALA A 156 28.73 -4.25 22.07
CA ALA A 156 29.48 -3.07 21.64
C ALA A 156 28.55 -1.95 21.13
N THR A 157 27.65 -1.44 21.97
CA THR A 157 26.54 -0.60 21.53
C THR A 157 26.82 0.92 21.58
N ASP A 158 28.04 1.34 21.90
CA ASP A 158 28.39 2.76 22.14
C ASP A 158 28.02 3.71 20.99
N SER A 159 28.42 3.39 19.75
CA SER A 159 28.11 4.23 18.59
C SER A 159 26.60 4.29 18.30
N LEU A 160 25.90 3.17 18.49
CA LEU A 160 24.44 3.13 18.33
C LEU A 160 23.76 3.99 19.39
N LEU A 161 24.23 3.90 20.64
CA LEU A 161 23.74 4.69 21.76
C LEU A 161 23.92 6.20 21.51
N GLU A 162 25.08 6.61 20.99
CA GLU A 162 25.34 8.01 20.62
C GLU A 162 24.40 8.51 19.51
N ILE A 163 24.22 7.73 18.45
CA ILE A 163 23.29 8.07 17.35
C ILE A 163 21.88 8.21 17.89
N THR A 164 21.40 7.24 18.67
CA THR A 164 20.04 7.29 19.24
C THR A 164 19.89 8.50 20.17
N LYS A 165 20.89 8.81 21.01
CA LYS A 165 20.89 10.01 21.87
C LYS A 165 20.71 11.29 21.06
N GLN A 166 21.52 11.49 20.02
CA GLN A 166 21.46 12.72 19.21
C GLN A 166 20.13 12.84 18.46
N LEU A 167 19.63 11.73 17.89
CA LEU A 167 18.33 11.71 17.21
C LEU A 167 17.18 12.03 18.17
N ARG A 168 17.17 11.42 19.37
CA ARG A 168 16.13 11.68 20.38
C ARG A 168 16.19 13.09 20.94
N GLN A 169 17.38 13.67 21.09
CA GLN A 169 17.53 15.07 21.52
C GLN A 169 16.96 16.05 20.50
N LYS A 170 17.22 15.82 19.20
CA LYS A 170 16.76 16.72 18.14
C LYS A 170 15.30 16.49 17.74
N TYR A 171 14.82 15.25 17.79
CA TYR A 171 13.47 14.86 17.43
C TYR A 171 12.76 14.08 18.56
N PRO A 172 12.51 14.72 19.72
CA PRO A 172 11.95 14.04 20.90
C PRO A 172 10.49 13.58 20.70
N LYS A 173 9.81 14.07 19.67
CA LYS A 173 8.43 13.70 19.33
C LYS A 173 8.34 12.48 18.42
N ILE A 174 9.44 12.08 17.78
CA ILE A 174 9.45 10.89 16.92
C ILE A 174 9.55 9.66 17.84
N PRO A 175 8.55 8.77 17.82
CA PRO A 175 8.57 7.58 18.65
C PRO A 175 9.74 6.66 18.30
N CYS A 176 10.23 5.93 19.29
CA CYS A 176 11.37 5.04 19.18
C CYS A 176 11.04 3.66 19.75
N LEU A 177 11.13 2.64 18.91
CA LEU A 177 10.99 1.24 19.26
C LEU A 177 12.37 0.59 19.35
N LEU A 178 12.70 0.01 20.50
CA LEU A 178 13.88 -0.82 20.69
C LEU A 178 13.54 -2.28 20.38
N ALA A 179 14.02 -2.78 19.24
CA ALA A 179 13.86 -4.17 18.81
C ALA A 179 15.12 -4.98 19.11
N VAL A 180 15.01 -5.93 20.03
CA VAL A 180 16.10 -6.85 20.39
C VAL A 180 15.94 -8.16 19.63
N THR A 181 16.97 -8.52 18.85
CA THR A 181 16.90 -9.52 17.78
C THR A 181 17.81 -10.73 18.02
N CYS A 182 17.67 -11.77 17.19
CA CYS A 182 18.54 -12.95 17.19
C CYS A 182 18.53 -13.74 18.52
N LEU A 183 17.35 -13.88 19.13
CA LEU A 183 17.18 -14.50 20.46
C LEU A 183 17.72 -15.93 20.53
N HIS A 184 17.62 -16.68 19.43
CA HIS A 184 18.11 -18.04 19.27
C HIS A 184 19.59 -18.20 19.59
N GLN A 185 20.38 -17.12 19.51
CA GLN A 185 21.81 -17.16 19.82
C GLN A 185 22.11 -17.31 21.32
N LEU A 186 21.12 -17.09 22.18
CA LEU A 186 21.20 -17.33 23.62
C LEU A 186 20.28 -18.46 24.10
N TYR A 187 19.76 -19.29 23.19
CA TYR A 187 18.96 -20.44 23.62
C TYR A 187 19.84 -21.48 24.31
N PRO A 188 19.35 -22.12 25.39
CA PRO A 188 20.04 -23.24 26.00
C PRO A 188 20.29 -24.36 24.97
N PRO A 189 21.42 -25.11 25.05
CA PRO A 189 21.80 -26.12 24.04
C PRO A 189 20.75 -27.21 23.75
N ASN A 190 19.82 -27.43 24.67
CA ASN A 190 18.75 -28.43 24.53
C ASN A 190 17.48 -27.88 23.87
N THR A 191 17.48 -26.62 23.46
CA THR A 191 16.34 -25.93 22.86
C THR A 191 16.37 -26.17 21.36
N ALA A 192 15.50 -27.04 20.88
CA ALA A 192 15.46 -27.43 19.46
C ALA A 192 14.78 -26.39 18.55
N ASP A 193 13.89 -25.57 19.11
CA ASP A 193 13.10 -24.57 18.36
C ASP A 193 12.72 -23.39 19.29
N HIS A 194 12.09 -22.34 18.75
CA HIS A 194 11.62 -21.20 19.54
C HIS A 194 10.71 -21.66 20.70
N PRO A 195 10.98 -21.21 21.93
CA PRO A 195 10.08 -21.48 23.06
C PRO A 195 8.76 -20.70 22.90
N PRO A 196 7.71 -20.98 23.70
CA PRO A 196 6.51 -20.15 23.72
C PRO A 196 6.85 -18.66 23.91
N TYR A 197 6.13 -17.78 23.23
CA TYR A 197 6.34 -16.33 23.34
C TYR A 197 5.57 -15.75 24.56
N PRO A 198 6.16 -14.83 25.34
CA PRO A 198 7.57 -14.41 25.30
C PRO A 198 8.51 -15.50 25.84
N PRO A 199 9.77 -15.54 25.37
CA PRO A 199 10.71 -16.57 25.79
C PRO A 199 11.04 -16.43 27.29
N ASP A 200 10.80 -17.49 28.06
CA ASP A 200 11.16 -17.53 29.48
C ASP A 200 12.51 -18.25 29.68
N CYS A 201 13.59 -17.53 29.42
CA CYS A 201 14.96 -18.01 29.58
C CYS A 201 15.78 -17.02 30.40
N GLU A 202 16.49 -17.50 31.41
CA GLU A 202 17.28 -16.66 32.32
C GLU A 202 18.30 -15.77 31.58
N ASP A 203 19.04 -16.34 30.63
CA ASP A 203 20.07 -15.61 29.87
C ASP A 203 19.47 -14.54 28.96
N ILE A 204 18.33 -14.83 28.31
CA ILE A 204 17.60 -13.83 27.50
C ILE A 204 17.07 -12.72 28.39
N ASN A 205 16.42 -13.08 29.50
CA ASN A 205 15.83 -12.12 30.42
C ASN A 205 16.90 -11.18 31.00
N ARG A 206 18.03 -11.73 31.47
CA ARG A 206 19.16 -10.93 31.99
C ARG A 206 19.67 -9.96 30.94
N THR A 207 20.02 -10.47 29.76
CA THR A 207 20.64 -9.65 28.70
C THR A 207 19.67 -8.61 28.15
N TYR A 208 18.38 -8.95 28.06
CA TYR A 208 17.35 -7.99 27.67
C TYR A 208 17.23 -6.84 28.67
N GLN A 209 17.27 -7.10 29.98
CA GLN A 209 17.26 -6.03 30.98
C GLN A 209 18.50 -5.15 30.90
N GLU A 210 19.69 -5.73 30.67
CA GLU A 210 20.93 -4.96 30.49
C GLU A 210 20.86 -4.02 29.27
N ILE A 211 20.33 -4.51 28.14
CA ILE A 211 20.11 -3.70 26.94
C ILE A 211 19.11 -2.59 27.23
N LYS A 212 18.00 -2.90 27.93
CA LYS A 212 16.99 -1.89 28.32
C LYS A 212 17.56 -0.80 29.21
N GLU A 213 18.43 -1.13 30.15
CA GLU A 213 19.08 -0.15 31.02
C GLU A 213 20.12 0.69 30.23
N THR A 214 20.84 0.07 29.29
CA THR A 214 21.80 0.77 28.42
C THR A 214 21.12 1.84 27.58
N PHE A 215 19.94 1.55 27.04
CA PHE A 215 19.14 2.47 26.20
C PHE A 215 18.07 3.23 26.99
N LYS A 216 18.16 3.27 28.32
CA LYS A 216 17.19 3.95 29.17
C LYS A 216 16.96 5.39 28.72
N ASP A 217 15.69 5.81 28.72
CA ASP A 217 15.20 7.12 28.28
C ASP A 217 15.37 7.42 26.77
N LEU A 218 15.81 6.44 25.97
CA LEU A 218 16.02 6.60 24.52
C LEU A 218 15.02 5.87 23.64
N TYR A 219 14.20 5.00 24.24
CA TYR A 219 13.10 4.30 23.57
C TYR A 219 11.79 4.55 24.33
N ASP A 220 10.68 4.44 23.61
CA ASP A 220 9.34 4.54 24.17
C ASP A 220 8.78 3.15 24.48
N ASN A 221 9.00 2.18 23.58
CA ASN A 221 8.69 0.76 23.77
C ASN A 221 9.88 -0.13 23.42
N SER A 222 9.90 -1.35 23.97
CA SER A 222 10.92 -2.35 23.69
C SER A 222 10.28 -3.71 23.42
N VAL A 223 10.82 -4.47 22.46
CA VAL A 223 10.27 -5.78 22.07
C VAL A 223 11.37 -6.79 21.77
N LEU A 224 11.12 -8.04 22.14
CA LEU A 224 11.92 -9.20 21.77
C LEU A 224 11.36 -9.81 20.49
N ILE A 225 12.20 -9.97 19.47
CA ILE A 225 11.84 -10.62 18.20
C ILE A 225 12.94 -11.56 17.72
N ASP A 226 12.57 -12.58 16.97
CA ASP A 226 13.53 -13.41 16.28
C ASP A 226 13.02 -13.79 14.88
N PHE A 227 13.47 -13.03 13.89
CA PHE A 227 13.05 -13.20 12.50
C PHE A 227 14.13 -13.96 11.73
N THR A 228 14.01 -15.28 11.77
CA THR A 228 14.92 -16.25 11.15
C THR A 228 14.56 -16.47 9.69
N LEU A 229 15.43 -17.17 8.95
CA LEU A 229 15.15 -17.68 7.60
C LEU A 229 14.56 -19.09 7.68
N GLU A 230 13.86 -19.51 6.63
CA GLU A 230 13.31 -20.87 6.52
C GLU A 230 14.41 -21.94 6.61
N GLU A 231 15.62 -21.63 6.15
CA GLU A 231 16.79 -22.52 6.20
C GLU A 231 17.42 -22.65 7.61
N ASP A 232 17.12 -21.71 8.52
CA ASP A 232 17.64 -21.76 9.89
C ASP A 232 16.91 -22.82 10.74
N GLY A 233 15.76 -23.31 10.28
CA GLY A 233 15.03 -24.43 10.91
C GLY A 233 14.16 -24.06 12.11
N TYR A 234 13.96 -22.77 12.40
CA TYR A 234 13.13 -22.31 13.52
C TYR A 234 11.68 -22.01 13.12
N ASN A 235 10.73 -22.34 14.00
CA ASN A 235 9.30 -22.11 13.83
C ASN A 235 8.69 -21.43 15.07
N PRO A 236 7.92 -20.34 14.89
CA PRO A 236 7.65 -19.64 13.64
C PRO A 236 8.87 -18.83 13.15
N VAL A 237 9.02 -18.71 11.82
CA VAL A 237 10.08 -17.90 11.16
C VAL A 237 10.09 -16.43 11.62
N PHE A 238 8.94 -15.88 12.00
CA PHE A 238 8.82 -14.50 12.50
C PHE A 238 8.37 -14.50 13.96
N TYR A 239 9.21 -15.06 14.83
CA TYR A 239 8.94 -15.16 16.25
C TYR A 239 8.84 -13.76 16.91
N GLY A 240 7.74 -13.52 17.63
CA GLY A 240 7.43 -12.21 18.24
C GLY A 240 6.84 -11.17 17.30
N LEU A 241 6.43 -11.54 16.07
CA LEU A 241 5.86 -10.58 15.11
C LEU A 241 4.62 -9.85 15.62
N GLU A 242 3.72 -10.54 16.32
CA GLU A 242 2.51 -9.93 16.89
C GLU A 242 2.86 -8.88 17.94
N ALA A 243 3.76 -9.21 18.86
CA ALA A 243 4.25 -8.26 19.84
C ALA A 243 4.96 -7.07 19.18
N PHE A 244 5.73 -7.31 18.12
CA PHE A 244 6.35 -6.23 17.34
C PHE A 244 5.31 -5.31 16.68
N ARG A 245 4.29 -5.89 16.04
CA ARG A 245 3.17 -5.16 15.45
C ARG A 245 2.48 -4.28 16.48
N ASP A 246 2.13 -4.86 17.63
CA ASP A 246 1.34 -4.17 18.65
C ASP A 246 2.17 -3.03 19.28
N ASN A 247 3.44 -3.28 19.61
CA ASN A 247 4.34 -2.24 20.11
C ASN A 247 4.59 -1.13 19.09
N LEU A 248 4.65 -1.45 17.80
CA LEU A 248 4.82 -0.46 16.74
C LEU A 248 3.54 0.34 16.51
N ALA A 249 2.38 -0.31 16.51
CA ALA A 249 1.09 0.34 16.31
C ALA A 249 0.75 1.30 17.46
N ASP A 250 1.06 0.94 18.71
CA ASP A 250 0.86 1.79 19.88
C ASP A 250 1.66 3.11 19.83
N LEU A 251 2.75 3.13 19.08
CA LEU A 251 3.61 4.30 18.89
C LEU A 251 3.14 5.25 17.79
N LEU A 252 2.27 4.77 16.89
CA LEU A 252 1.88 5.50 15.69
C LEU A 252 0.51 6.18 15.87
N PRO A 253 0.23 7.27 15.12
CA PRO A 253 -1.12 7.84 15.11
C PRO A 253 -2.14 6.82 14.59
N LYS A 254 -3.42 6.99 14.95
CA LYS A 254 -4.46 5.97 14.73
C LYS A 254 -4.57 5.47 13.27
N ALA A 255 -4.37 6.33 12.28
CA ALA A 255 -4.49 5.95 10.87
C ALA A 255 -3.35 5.01 10.44
N GLU A 256 -2.14 5.28 10.92
CA GLU A 256 -0.93 4.51 10.68
C GLU A 256 -0.89 3.25 11.55
N ALA A 257 -1.35 3.31 12.80
CA ALA A 257 -1.52 2.14 13.67
C ALA A 257 -2.45 1.09 13.04
N ASN A 258 -3.61 1.53 12.52
CA ASN A 258 -4.51 0.67 11.75
C ASN A 258 -3.82 0.10 10.50
N THR A 259 -2.90 0.85 9.90
CA THR A 259 -2.12 0.38 8.76
C THR A 259 -1.20 -0.76 9.13
N ILE A 260 -0.44 -0.60 10.20
CA ILE A 260 0.47 -1.61 10.73
C ILE A 260 -0.31 -2.85 11.17
N HIS A 261 -1.46 -2.71 11.84
CA HIS A 261 -2.30 -3.85 12.18
C HIS A 261 -2.73 -4.66 10.96
N GLN A 262 -3.23 -4.00 9.90
CA GLN A 262 -3.66 -4.70 8.69
C GLN A 262 -2.52 -5.36 7.91
N LEU A 263 -1.32 -4.76 7.91
CA LEU A 263 -0.15 -5.33 7.23
C LEU A 263 0.41 -6.56 7.98
N LEU A 264 0.31 -6.56 9.31
CA LEU A 264 0.97 -7.55 10.17
C LEU A 264 0.01 -8.55 10.82
N ASP A 265 -1.29 -8.44 10.57
CA ASP A 265 -2.27 -9.41 11.05
C ASP A 265 -2.19 -10.72 10.25
N ARG A 266 -1.58 -11.73 10.87
CA ARG A 266 -1.32 -13.03 10.25
C ARG A 266 -2.30 -14.14 10.63
N GLU A 267 -3.15 -13.96 11.64
CA GLU A 267 -4.21 -14.93 11.94
C GLU A 267 -5.22 -15.04 10.77
N THR A 268 -5.29 -13.99 9.94
CA THR A 268 -6.07 -13.95 8.70
C THR A 268 -5.26 -14.37 7.44
N SER A 269 -3.95 -14.63 7.59
CA SER A 269 -2.95 -14.80 6.51
C SER A 269 -2.75 -16.21 5.96
N ASN A 270 -3.68 -17.16 6.20
CA ASN A 270 -3.65 -18.47 5.52
C ASN A 270 -3.80 -18.40 3.98
N LYS A 271 -3.80 -17.20 3.37
CA LYS A 271 -3.63 -16.98 1.93
C LYS A 271 -2.80 -15.72 1.74
N LEU A 272 -1.54 -15.86 1.30
CA LEU A 272 -0.66 -14.76 0.85
C LEU A 272 -1.37 -13.73 -0.06
N GLY A 273 -2.43 -14.14 -0.76
CA GLY A 273 -3.26 -13.25 -1.58
C GLY A 273 -4.13 -12.23 -0.82
N ASN A 274 -4.32 -12.33 0.50
CA ASN A 274 -5.09 -11.36 1.27
C ASN A 274 -4.29 -10.08 1.56
N LEU A 275 -2.99 -10.19 1.87
CA LEU A 275 -2.12 -9.04 2.18
C LEU A 275 -2.03 -8.04 1.01
N TYR A 276 -1.70 -8.52 -0.19
CA TYR A 276 -1.65 -7.69 -1.40
C TYR A 276 -3.03 -7.09 -1.75
N ARG A 277 -4.12 -7.78 -1.42
CA ARG A 277 -5.47 -7.31 -1.72
C ARG A 277 -5.92 -6.22 -0.77
N ASP A 278 -5.57 -6.30 0.51
CA ASP A 278 -5.93 -5.27 1.49
C ASP A 278 -5.12 -3.98 1.28
N VAL A 279 -3.84 -4.11 0.92
CA VAL A 279 -3.01 -3.00 0.44
C VAL A 279 -3.60 -2.38 -0.84
N ALA A 280 -3.95 -3.22 -1.83
CA ALA A 280 -4.54 -2.78 -3.09
C ALA A 280 -5.82 -1.97 -2.90
N ARG A 281 -6.71 -2.40 -2.00
CA ARG A 281 -7.99 -1.74 -1.72
C ARG A 281 -7.85 -0.29 -1.28
N ARG A 282 -6.73 0.08 -0.65
CA ARG A 282 -6.49 1.48 -0.24
C ARG A 282 -6.14 2.36 -1.43
N TYR A 283 -5.26 1.89 -2.32
CA TYR A 283 -5.01 2.57 -3.58
C TYR A 283 -6.31 2.70 -4.37
N MET A 284 -7.05 1.60 -4.51
CA MET A 284 -8.33 1.59 -5.21
C MET A 284 -9.33 2.59 -4.63
N LEU A 285 -9.36 2.80 -3.30
CA LEU A 285 -10.23 3.79 -2.68
C LEU A 285 -9.85 5.21 -3.14
N ALA A 286 -8.57 5.58 -3.03
CA ALA A 286 -8.09 6.90 -3.46
C ALA A 286 -8.38 7.15 -4.95
N PHE A 287 -8.06 6.18 -5.81
CA PHE A 287 -8.40 6.24 -7.24
C PHE A 287 -9.91 6.36 -7.48
N SER A 288 -10.75 5.66 -6.70
CA SER A 288 -12.21 5.72 -6.84
C SER A 288 -12.79 7.08 -6.41
N VAL A 289 -12.25 7.69 -5.35
CA VAL A 289 -12.62 9.04 -4.90
C VAL A 289 -12.28 10.06 -5.98
N ILE A 290 -11.05 10.01 -6.53
CA ILE A 290 -10.65 10.90 -7.62
C ILE A 290 -11.53 10.69 -8.85
N ALA A 291 -11.85 9.43 -9.21
CA ALA A 291 -12.75 9.12 -10.33
C ALA A 291 -14.15 9.73 -10.13
N ALA A 292 -14.66 9.70 -8.90
CA ALA A 292 -15.92 10.33 -8.54
C ALA A 292 -15.88 11.85 -8.75
N THR A 293 -14.81 12.51 -8.31
CA THR A 293 -14.67 13.97 -8.44
C THR A 293 -14.60 14.40 -9.91
N LEU A 294 -13.83 13.68 -10.73
CA LEU A 294 -13.75 13.91 -12.17
C LEU A 294 -15.12 13.70 -12.84
N ALA A 295 -15.85 12.66 -12.45
CA ALA A 295 -17.15 12.37 -13.03
C ALA A 295 -18.27 13.32 -12.57
N ALA A 296 -18.10 14.03 -11.45
CA ALA A 296 -19.04 15.05 -11.00
C ALA A 296 -19.02 16.32 -11.88
N ILE A 297 -17.92 16.56 -12.60
CA ILE A 297 -17.79 17.68 -13.54
C ILE A 297 -18.75 17.45 -14.72
N PRO A 298 -19.65 18.42 -15.03
CA PRO A 298 -20.68 18.28 -16.06
C PRO A 298 -20.12 18.51 -17.48
N LEU A 299 -18.99 17.86 -17.80
CA LEU A 299 -18.34 17.89 -19.11
C LEU A 299 -18.32 16.47 -19.69
N PRO A 300 -19.36 16.04 -20.42
CA PRO A 300 -19.44 14.70 -20.99
C PRO A 300 -18.32 14.48 -22.01
N LEU A 301 -17.75 13.27 -22.05
CA LEU A 301 -16.70 12.81 -22.97
C LEU A 301 -15.35 13.51 -22.80
N ALA A 302 -15.32 14.76 -22.35
CA ALA A 302 -14.09 15.50 -22.05
C ALA A 302 -13.34 14.93 -20.82
N THR A 303 -14.06 14.28 -19.91
CA THR A 303 -13.46 13.64 -18.72
C THR A 303 -12.90 12.24 -18.97
N MET A 304 -13.21 11.63 -20.13
CA MET A 304 -12.83 10.25 -20.43
C MET A 304 -11.32 10.00 -20.59
N PRO A 305 -10.53 10.86 -21.26
CA PRO A 305 -9.07 10.68 -21.31
C PRO A 305 -8.45 10.64 -19.92
N VAL A 306 -8.87 11.56 -19.03
CA VAL A 306 -8.34 11.67 -17.67
C VAL A 306 -8.76 10.47 -16.82
N LEU A 307 -10.02 10.03 -16.92
CA LEU A 307 -10.50 8.83 -16.25
C LEU A 307 -9.79 7.55 -16.75
N THR A 308 -9.49 7.48 -18.04
CA THR A 308 -8.75 6.36 -18.63
C THR A 308 -7.30 6.36 -18.12
N ALA A 309 -6.64 7.51 -18.13
CA ALA A 309 -5.32 7.67 -17.53
C ALA A 309 -5.31 7.26 -16.06
N LEU A 310 -6.31 7.68 -15.28
CA LEU A 310 -6.49 7.33 -13.87
C LEU A 310 -6.57 5.81 -13.66
N GLN A 311 -7.34 5.12 -14.49
CA GLN A 311 -7.50 3.66 -14.45
C GLN A 311 -6.23 2.92 -14.87
N VAL A 312 -5.52 3.41 -15.89
CA VAL A 312 -4.23 2.87 -16.33
C VAL A 312 -3.18 3.04 -15.23
N SER A 313 -3.11 4.22 -14.60
CA SER A 313 -2.24 4.48 -13.44
C SER A 313 -2.52 3.51 -12.30
N MET A 314 -3.80 3.33 -11.94
CA MET A 314 -4.20 2.38 -10.90
C MET A 314 -3.75 0.96 -11.22
N VAL A 315 -3.97 0.47 -12.44
CA VAL A 315 -3.54 -0.88 -12.85
C VAL A 315 -2.01 -1.00 -12.85
N GLY A 316 -1.27 0.04 -13.23
CA GLY A 316 0.19 0.07 -13.14
C GLY A 316 0.68 -0.06 -11.69
N VAL A 317 0.07 0.69 -10.76
CA VAL A 317 0.38 0.62 -9.31
C VAL A 317 0.06 -0.76 -8.75
N LEU A 318 -1.11 -1.31 -9.07
CA LEU A 318 -1.49 -2.66 -8.67
C LEU A 318 -0.56 -3.72 -9.28
N GLY A 319 -0.12 -3.55 -10.52
CA GLY A 319 0.89 -4.42 -11.14
C GLY A 319 2.17 -4.45 -10.32
N LYS A 320 2.73 -3.27 -9.99
CA LYS A 320 3.97 -3.15 -9.19
C LYS A 320 3.81 -3.80 -7.81
N LEU A 321 2.67 -3.59 -7.16
CA LEU A 321 2.34 -4.22 -5.88
C LEU A 321 2.42 -5.75 -5.96
N TYR A 322 2.02 -6.34 -7.09
CA TYR A 322 2.11 -7.79 -7.34
C TYR A 322 3.41 -8.19 -8.08
N GLY A 323 4.47 -7.38 -7.99
CA GLY A 323 5.77 -7.67 -8.57
C GLY A 323 5.84 -7.58 -10.11
N GLN A 324 4.84 -6.98 -10.76
CA GLN A 324 4.80 -6.80 -12.21
C GLN A 324 5.16 -5.34 -12.57
N VAL A 325 6.28 -5.13 -13.25
CA VAL A 325 6.64 -3.81 -13.78
C VAL A 325 5.98 -3.64 -15.15
N LEU A 326 5.00 -2.75 -15.23
CA LEU A 326 4.23 -2.48 -16.46
C LEU A 326 4.55 -1.09 -17.00
N THR A 327 4.73 -0.99 -18.31
CA THR A 327 4.62 0.30 -19.02
C THR A 327 3.15 0.77 -19.03
N PRO A 328 2.86 2.07 -19.23
CA PRO A 328 1.48 2.53 -19.37
C PRO A 328 0.72 1.81 -20.49
N SER A 329 1.39 1.46 -21.59
CA SER A 329 0.80 0.69 -22.68
C SER A 329 0.45 -0.74 -22.27
N GLN A 330 1.29 -1.42 -21.48
CA GLN A 330 1.00 -2.75 -20.93
C GLN A 330 -0.14 -2.69 -19.91
N ALA A 331 -0.14 -1.69 -19.02
CA ALA A 331 -1.23 -1.47 -18.08
C ALA A 331 -2.55 -1.17 -18.81
N GLY A 332 -2.54 -0.36 -19.87
CA GLY A 332 -3.68 -0.15 -20.76
C GLY A 332 -4.15 -1.43 -21.45
N GLY A 333 -3.21 -2.29 -21.87
CA GLY A 333 -3.50 -3.64 -22.37
C GLY A 333 -4.26 -4.49 -21.34
N VAL A 334 -3.81 -4.50 -20.09
CA VAL A 334 -4.50 -5.19 -18.98
C VAL A 334 -5.89 -4.59 -18.74
N VAL A 335 -6.02 -3.26 -18.68
CA VAL A 335 -7.32 -2.57 -18.58
C VAL A 335 -8.24 -3.03 -19.70
N SER A 336 -7.79 -3.04 -20.96
CA SER A 336 -8.61 -3.45 -22.10
C SER A 336 -9.04 -4.92 -22.05
N ALA A 337 -8.14 -5.82 -21.62
CA ALA A 337 -8.40 -7.25 -21.48
C ALA A 337 -9.44 -7.54 -20.38
N ILE A 338 -9.38 -6.77 -19.29
CA ILE A 338 -10.26 -6.90 -18.13
C ILE A 338 -11.61 -6.20 -18.38
N ALA A 339 -11.59 -5.02 -19.02
CA ALA A 339 -12.74 -4.14 -19.18
C ALA A 339 -13.60 -4.41 -20.43
N GLY A 340 -13.25 -5.38 -21.28
CA GLY A 340 -13.86 -5.57 -22.61
C GLY A 340 -15.40 -5.58 -22.69
N GLY A 341 -16.11 -6.04 -21.66
CA GLY A 341 -17.59 -5.97 -21.59
C GLY A 341 -18.17 -4.77 -20.82
N PHE A 342 -17.34 -4.11 -20.01
CA PHE A 342 -17.71 -3.06 -19.07
C PHE A 342 -17.53 -1.65 -19.66
N LEU A 343 -16.60 -1.49 -20.61
CA LEU A 343 -16.33 -0.23 -21.32
C LEU A 343 -17.55 0.29 -22.10
N ALA A 344 -18.30 -0.59 -22.75
CA ALA A 344 -19.53 -0.23 -23.47
C ALA A 344 -20.62 0.33 -22.53
N GLN A 345 -20.68 -0.16 -21.29
CA GLN A 345 -21.62 0.33 -20.28
C GLN A 345 -21.16 1.64 -19.65
N ALA A 346 -19.84 1.87 -19.53
CA ALA A 346 -19.28 3.14 -19.05
C ALA A 346 -19.59 4.30 -20.01
N ILE A 347 -19.41 4.09 -21.31
CA ILE A 347 -19.75 5.08 -22.35
C ILE A 347 -21.26 5.39 -22.36
N GLY A 348 -22.11 4.35 -22.28
CA GLY A 348 -23.56 4.53 -22.26
C GLY A 348 -24.09 5.30 -21.05
N ARG A 349 -23.37 5.30 -19.92
CA ARG A 349 -23.78 5.99 -18.69
C ARG A 349 -23.18 7.37 -18.51
N GLU A 350 -22.10 7.72 -19.20
CA GLU A 350 -21.66 9.12 -19.24
C GLU A 350 -22.72 10.04 -19.88
N LEU A 351 -23.57 9.47 -20.72
CA LEU A 351 -24.77 10.11 -21.29
C LEU A 351 -25.88 10.36 -20.25
N VAL A 352 -25.82 9.77 -19.05
CA VAL A 352 -26.77 10.07 -17.96
C VAL A 352 -26.53 11.46 -17.36
N LYS A 353 -25.34 12.05 -17.58
CA LYS A 353 -25.04 13.45 -17.21
C LYS A 353 -25.95 14.47 -17.92
N PHE A 354 -26.66 14.07 -18.98
CA PHE A 354 -27.67 14.90 -19.65
C PHE A 354 -28.99 15.04 -18.88
N ILE A 355 -29.18 14.32 -17.76
CA ILE A 355 -30.37 14.44 -16.90
C ILE A 355 -30.13 15.55 -15.86
N PRO A 356 -30.83 16.71 -15.95
CA PRO A 356 -30.65 17.81 -15.01
C PRO A 356 -30.98 17.39 -13.57
N GLY A 357 -30.17 17.84 -12.60
CA GLY A 357 -30.41 17.66 -11.16
C GLY A 357 -29.78 16.40 -10.53
N PHE A 358 -29.83 15.24 -11.18
CA PHE A 358 -29.34 13.97 -10.61
C PHE A 358 -28.19 13.30 -11.40
N GLY A 359 -27.92 13.76 -12.62
CA GLY A 359 -26.94 13.13 -13.53
C GLY A 359 -25.52 13.08 -12.97
N SER A 360 -25.02 14.14 -12.33
CA SER A 360 -23.65 14.21 -11.81
C SER A 360 -23.40 13.28 -10.62
N VAL A 361 -24.38 13.12 -9.72
CA VAL A 361 -24.26 12.24 -8.53
C VAL A 361 -24.26 10.77 -8.95
N ILE A 362 -25.13 10.41 -9.89
CA ILE A 362 -25.19 9.05 -10.46
C ILE A 362 -23.89 8.76 -11.24
N ALA A 363 -23.38 9.73 -11.99
CA ALA A 363 -22.12 9.58 -12.71
C ALA A 363 -20.91 9.44 -11.76
N ALA A 364 -20.85 10.23 -10.68
CA ALA A 364 -19.79 10.15 -9.68
C ALA A 364 -19.76 8.80 -8.96
N SER A 365 -20.89 8.36 -8.41
CA SER A 365 -21.01 7.06 -7.73
C SER A 365 -20.72 5.88 -8.67
N TRP A 366 -21.17 5.96 -9.93
CA TRP A 366 -20.85 4.95 -10.94
C TRP A 366 -19.35 4.91 -11.25
N SER A 367 -18.70 6.06 -11.44
CA SER A 367 -17.27 6.13 -11.76
C SER A 367 -16.40 5.61 -10.61
N ALA A 368 -16.78 5.93 -9.37
CA ALA A 368 -16.15 5.35 -8.17
C ALA A 368 -16.30 3.83 -8.13
N ALA A 369 -17.53 3.32 -8.29
CA ALA A 369 -17.80 1.88 -8.28
C ALA A 369 -17.10 1.13 -9.42
N TYR A 370 -17.00 1.75 -10.59
CA TYR A 370 -16.31 1.19 -11.75
C TYR A 370 -14.81 1.09 -11.51
N THR A 371 -14.21 2.17 -11.01
CA THR A 371 -12.78 2.21 -10.69
C THR A 371 -12.43 1.18 -9.62
N TRP A 372 -13.26 1.07 -8.57
CA TRP A 372 -13.13 0.03 -7.57
C TRP A 372 -13.22 -1.39 -8.17
N ALA A 373 -14.23 -1.65 -8.98
CA ALA A 373 -14.42 -2.95 -9.61
C ALA A 373 -13.26 -3.35 -10.53
N LEU A 374 -12.75 -2.40 -11.32
CA LEU A 374 -11.58 -2.60 -12.17
C LEU A 374 -10.35 -2.96 -11.34
N GLY A 375 -10.15 -2.30 -10.20
CA GLY A 375 -9.08 -2.60 -9.26
C GLY A 375 -9.17 -4.02 -8.68
N GLU A 376 -10.35 -4.46 -8.27
CA GLU A 376 -10.57 -5.85 -7.81
C GLU A 376 -10.29 -6.87 -8.93
N GLY A 377 -10.68 -6.55 -10.17
CA GLY A 377 -10.36 -7.37 -11.35
C GLY A 377 -8.85 -7.47 -11.59
N ALA A 378 -8.14 -6.34 -11.50
CA ALA A 378 -6.68 -6.28 -11.63
C ALA A 378 -5.97 -7.08 -10.52
N CYS A 379 -6.44 -7.02 -9.27
CA CYS A 379 -5.91 -7.82 -8.17
C CYS A 379 -6.00 -9.32 -8.44
N VAL A 380 -7.14 -9.79 -8.99
CA VAL A 380 -7.29 -11.20 -9.38
C VAL A 380 -6.36 -11.56 -10.54
N TYR A 381 -6.27 -10.68 -11.53
CA TYR A 381 -5.40 -10.87 -12.69
C TYR A 381 -3.92 -11.03 -12.26
N PHE A 382 -3.41 -10.10 -11.46
CA PHE A 382 -2.01 -10.14 -11.01
C PHE A 382 -1.77 -11.22 -9.94
N GLY A 383 -2.74 -11.48 -9.07
CA GLY A 383 -2.66 -12.57 -8.10
C GLY A 383 -2.55 -13.94 -8.76
N ASP A 384 -3.27 -14.16 -9.87
CA ASP A 384 -3.13 -15.39 -10.66
C ASP A 384 -1.74 -15.49 -11.30
N LEU A 385 -1.22 -14.39 -11.87
CA LEU A 385 0.13 -14.35 -12.44
C LEU A 385 1.23 -14.64 -11.40
N MET A 386 1.18 -14.00 -10.24
CA MET A 386 2.13 -14.27 -9.15
C MET A 386 2.08 -15.72 -8.69
N GLY A 387 0.89 -16.32 -8.67
CA GLY A 387 0.69 -17.73 -8.33
C GLY A 387 1.14 -18.71 -9.42
N GLY A 388 1.77 -18.23 -10.51
CA GLY A 388 2.16 -19.03 -11.66
C GLY A 388 0.99 -19.57 -12.50
N LYS A 389 -0.22 -19.03 -12.29
CA LYS A 389 -1.44 -19.43 -12.98
C LYS A 389 -1.72 -18.51 -14.15
N LYS A 390 -2.37 -19.05 -15.19
CA LYS A 390 -2.91 -18.22 -16.27
C LYS A 390 -4.15 -17.49 -15.74
N PRO A 391 -4.26 -16.15 -15.91
CA PRO A 391 -5.44 -15.40 -15.50
C PRO A 391 -6.70 -15.95 -16.18
N ASP A 392 -7.75 -16.23 -15.39
CA ASP A 392 -9.04 -16.69 -15.90
C ASP A 392 -9.98 -15.49 -16.17
N PRO A 393 -10.28 -15.18 -17.44
CA PRO A 393 -11.14 -14.04 -17.78
C PRO A 393 -12.54 -14.14 -17.18
N LYS A 394 -13.11 -15.34 -17.04
CA LYS A 394 -14.45 -15.53 -16.48
C LYS A 394 -14.48 -15.21 -14.99
N ARG A 395 -13.45 -15.63 -14.27
CA ARG A 395 -13.29 -15.32 -12.84
C ARG A 395 -13.09 -13.82 -12.63
N ILE A 396 -12.24 -13.18 -13.43
CA ILE A 396 -11.99 -11.73 -13.34
C ILE A 396 -13.30 -10.96 -13.59
N GLN A 397 -14.02 -11.27 -14.66
CA GLN A 397 -15.29 -10.60 -14.98
C GLN A 397 -16.35 -10.80 -13.88
N ARG A 398 -16.42 -12.01 -13.29
CA ARG A 398 -17.32 -12.28 -12.18
C ARG A 398 -16.99 -11.44 -10.95
N VAL A 399 -15.71 -11.39 -10.55
CA VAL A 399 -15.26 -10.59 -9.41
C VAL A 399 -15.52 -9.10 -9.64
N MET A 400 -15.25 -8.59 -10.85
CA MET A 400 -15.57 -7.21 -11.21
C MET A 400 -17.06 -6.92 -11.06
N LYS A 401 -17.94 -7.81 -11.55
CA LYS A 401 -19.40 -7.60 -11.47
C LYS A 401 -19.91 -7.61 -10.02
N GLU A 402 -19.40 -8.52 -9.21
CA GLU A 402 -19.71 -8.61 -7.78
C GLU A 402 -19.21 -7.34 -7.05
N ALA A 403 -17.95 -6.96 -7.27
CA ALA A 403 -17.33 -5.76 -6.68
C ALA A 403 -18.03 -4.47 -7.12
N PHE A 404 -18.42 -4.38 -8.39
CA PHE A 404 -19.13 -3.24 -8.94
C PHE A 404 -20.48 -3.04 -8.23
N SER A 405 -21.26 -4.12 -8.08
CA SER A 405 -22.58 -4.06 -7.46
C SER A 405 -22.48 -3.64 -5.98
N ALA A 406 -21.54 -4.23 -5.24
CA ALA A 406 -21.29 -3.88 -3.84
C ALA A 406 -20.79 -2.43 -3.69
N ALA A 407 -19.88 -1.99 -4.55
CA ALA A 407 -19.35 -0.63 -4.52
C ALA A 407 -20.40 0.41 -4.90
N GLN A 408 -21.30 0.10 -5.84
CA GLN A 408 -22.38 1.00 -6.23
C GLN A 408 -23.31 1.31 -5.06
N GLU A 409 -23.66 0.32 -4.23
CA GLU A 409 -24.44 0.55 -3.01
C GLU A 409 -23.67 1.41 -2.00
N ARG A 410 -22.39 1.08 -1.76
CA ARG A 410 -21.51 1.82 -0.84
C ARG A 410 -21.38 3.30 -1.21
N PHE A 411 -21.05 3.60 -2.47
CA PHE A 411 -20.81 4.98 -2.91
C PHE A 411 -22.11 5.77 -3.15
N LYS A 412 -23.25 5.10 -3.37
CA LYS A 412 -24.56 5.76 -3.42
C LYS A 412 -24.95 6.34 -2.06
N ASN A 413 -24.72 5.61 -0.97
CA ASN A 413 -25.05 6.05 0.39
C ASN A 413 -24.19 7.25 0.84
N VAL A 414 -22.90 7.24 0.51
CA VAL A 414 -21.98 8.35 0.78
C VAL A 414 -22.40 9.61 0.01
N ALA A 415 -22.81 9.47 -1.25
CA ALA A 415 -23.25 10.61 -2.07
C ALA A 415 -24.62 11.19 -1.66
N THR A 416 -25.43 10.44 -0.90
CA THR A 416 -26.72 10.88 -0.37
C THR A 416 -26.68 11.33 1.10
N GLY A 417 -25.50 11.35 1.74
CA GLY A 417 -25.31 11.81 3.12
C GLY A 417 -25.83 10.85 4.20
N GLY A 418 -25.84 9.54 3.95
CA GLY A 418 -26.22 8.55 4.96
C GLY A 418 -25.02 8.15 5.81
N ASP A 419 -24.94 8.69 7.04
CA ASP A 419 -24.03 8.20 8.08
C ASP A 419 -24.39 6.76 8.48
N ASN A 420 -23.37 5.89 8.53
CA ASN A 420 -23.35 4.67 9.33
C ASN A 420 -21.94 4.47 9.88
#